data_AF-A0A3M4YQS7-F1
#
_entry.id   AF-A0A3M4YQS7-F1
#
_cell.length_a   1.000
_cell.length_b   1.000
_cell.length_c   1.000
_cell.angle_alpha   90.00
_cell.angle_beta   90.00
_cell.angle_gamma   90.00
#
_symmetry.space_group_name_H-M   'P 1'
#
loop_
_entity.id
_entity.type
_entity.pdbx_description
1 polymer ?
#
loop_
_entity_poly.entity_id
_entity_poly.type
_entity_poly.pdbx_seq_one_letter_code
_entity_poly.pdbx_strand_id
1 'polypeptide(L)'
;MSSFSDWRVMSAVALLAALGLAGCEQKQQQDHAASKAPKEVEAIIVSAESFTLVDELPGRIEPVRVAQVRARVAGIVLSRNFEEGADVKAGAVLFQIDPAPFKAALSKAQGDLARTEATLFETQATVKRYESLVEIEAVSRQTFDTARSALQ
;
A
#
# COMPACT_ATOMS: atom_id res chain seq x y z
N MET A 1 109.38 -33.44 77.96
CA MET A 1 108.72 -32.12 78.04
C MET A 1 107.60 -32.07 77.02
N SER A 2 106.37 -31.73 77.48
CA SER A 2 105.25 -31.09 76.75
C SER A 2 104.97 -31.56 75.31
N SER A 3 104.00 -32.41 74.97
CA SER A 3 102.57 -32.44 75.35
C SER A 3 101.85 -31.10 75.16
N PHE A 4 100.73 -31.13 74.40
CA PHE A 4 99.69 -30.09 74.21
C PHE A 4 99.64 -29.24 72.91
N SER A 5 99.93 -29.77 71.71
CA SER A 5 99.50 -29.07 70.47
C SER A 5 98.93 -29.90 69.31
N ASP A 6 98.63 -31.19 69.49
CA ASP A 6 98.19 -32.06 68.38
C ASP A 6 96.67 -32.38 68.35
N TRP A 7 95.91 -32.01 69.39
CA TRP A 7 94.46 -32.31 69.48
C TRP A 7 93.59 -31.29 68.74
N ARG A 8 94.01 -30.04 68.55
CA ARG A 8 93.17 -29.01 67.89
C ARG A 8 93.11 -29.15 66.37
N VAL A 9 94.09 -29.81 65.76
CA VAL A 9 94.20 -29.95 64.30
C VAL A 9 93.38 -31.15 63.79
N MET A 10 93.24 -32.23 64.57
CA MET A 10 92.42 -33.40 64.19
C MET A 10 90.90 -33.12 64.20
N SER A 11 90.39 -32.23 65.06
CA SER A 11 88.95 -31.90 65.08
C SER A 11 88.51 -31.02 63.90
N ALA A 12 89.41 -30.22 63.33
CA ALA A 12 89.10 -29.35 62.18
C ALA A 12 88.99 -30.14 60.86
N VAL A 13 89.80 -31.19 60.69
CA VAL A 13 89.76 -32.07 59.50
C VAL A 13 88.54 -32.99 59.49
N ALA A 14 88.09 -33.44 60.67
CA ALA A 14 86.88 -34.26 60.79
C ALA A 14 85.59 -33.47 60.47
N LEU A 15 85.54 -32.16 60.79
CA LEU A 15 84.37 -31.32 60.50
C LEU A 15 84.24 -30.98 59.00
N LEU A 16 85.36 -30.83 58.27
CA LEU A 16 85.34 -30.61 56.81
C LEU A 16 84.97 -31.88 56.03
N ALA A 17 85.30 -33.06 56.54
CA ALA A 17 84.88 -34.33 55.92
C ALA A 17 83.36 -34.57 56.04
N ALA A 18 82.73 -34.11 57.12
CA ALA A 18 81.29 -34.24 57.32
C ALA A 18 80.44 -33.37 56.37
N LEU A 19 80.98 -32.25 55.85
CA LEU A 19 80.29 -31.41 54.86
C LEU A 19 80.31 -32.01 53.44
N GLY A 20 81.14 -33.03 53.17
CA GLY A 20 81.23 -33.68 51.86
C GLY A 20 80.14 -34.73 51.58
N LEU A 21 79.40 -35.18 52.58
CA LEU A 21 78.38 -36.25 52.44
C LEU A 21 76.94 -35.73 52.26
N ALA A 22 76.72 -34.41 52.16
CA ALA A 22 75.40 -33.83 51.90
C ALA A 22 75.04 -33.71 50.40
N GLY A 23 75.66 -34.54 49.55
CA GLY A 23 75.28 -34.72 48.15
C GLY A 23 74.58 -36.06 47.95
N CYS A 24 73.28 -36.14 48.23
CA CYS A 24 72.47 -37.28 47.84
C CYS A 24 71.21 -36.80 47.10
N GLU A 25 71.21 -37.14 45.82
CA GLU A 25 70.27 -36.86 44.76
C GLU A 25 68.95 -37.61 45.00
N GLN A 26 67.85 -36.87 45.24
CA GLN A 26 66.53 -37.46 45.36
C GLN A 26 65.87 -37.49 43.98
N LYS A 27 66.08 -38.61 43.30
CA LYS A 27 65.45 -38.98 42.03
C LYS A 27 63.94 -39.09 42.24
N GLN A 28 63.19 -38.03 41.91
CA GLN A 28 61.73 -38.07 41.82
C GLN A 28 61.33 -38.97 40.65
N GLN A 29 60.72 -40.09 41.00
CA GLN A 29 60.14 -41.06 40.09
C GLN A 29 59.11 -40.37 39.19
N GLN A 30 59.40 -40.32 37.90
CA GLN A 30 58.47 -39.89 36.86
C GLN A 30 57.47 -41.03 36.63
N ASP A 31 56.25 -40.86 37.12
CA ASP A 31 55.12 -41.68 36.69
C ASP A 31 54.75 -41.29 35.25
N HIS A 32 55.31 -42.03 34.31
CA HIS A 32 54.85 -42.06 32.93
C HIS A 32 53.50 -42.78 32.84
N ALA A 33 52.42 -42.06 33.12
CA ALA A 33 51.07 -42.44 32.74
C ALA A 33 50.14 -41.23 32.59
N ALA A 34 50.60 -40.16 31.94
CA ALA A 34 49.66 -39.20 31.37
C ALA A 34 49.12 -39.78 30.05
N SER A 35 48.14 -40.68 30.19
CA SER A 35 47.18 -40.94 29.11
C SER A 35 46.80 -39.60 28.50
N LYS A 36 46.83 -39.47 27.17
CA LYS A 36 46.17 -38.35 26.49
C LYS A 36 44.66 -38.52 26.74
N ALA A 37 44.21 -38.15 27.92
CA ALA A 37 42.79 -38.02 28.22
C ALA A 37 42.25 -36.97 27.25
N PRO A 38 41.27 -37.33 26.40
CA PRO A 38 40.67 -36.37 25.48
C PRO A 38 40.16 -35.17 26.30
N LYS A 39 40.51 -33.95 25.87
CA LYS A 39 39.98 -32.75 26.53
C LYS A 39 38.47 -32.76 26.35
N GLU A 40 37.74 -32.71 27.46
CA GLU A 40 36.29 -32.63 27.44
C GLU A 40 35.86 -31.34 26.73
N VAL A 41 34.93 -31.48 25.79
CA VAL A 41 34.33 -30.37 25.06
C VAL A 41 32.82 -30.44 25.24
N GLU A 42 32.21 -29.28 25.41
CA GLU A 42 30.76 -29.17 25.46
C GLU A 42 30.22 -29.19 24.03
N ALA A 43 29.30 -30.10 23.75
CA ALA A 43 28.66 -30.24 22.45
C ALA A 43 27.15 -30.16 22.60
N ILE A 44 26.51 -29.44 21.67
CA ILE A 44 25.06 -29.33 21.58
C ILE A 44 24.61 -30.02 20.28
N ILE A 45 23.62 -30.90 20.38
CA ILE A 45 23.01 -31.56 19.21
C ILE A 45 21.92 -30.64 18.68
N VAL A 46 22.10 -30.15 17.46
CA VAL A 46 21.09 -29.36 16.73
C VAL A 46 20.28 -30.26 15.80
N SER A 47 18.95 -30.11 15.81
CA SER A 47 18.07 -30.73 14.81
C SER A 47 17.61 -29.70 13.81
N ALA A 48 17.56 -30.09 12.53
CA ALA A 48 16.97 -29.25 11.50
C ALA A 48 15.44 -29.24 11.65
N GLU A 49 14.87 -28.06 11.81
CA GLU A 49 13.43 -27.82 11.78
C GLU A 49 13.14 -26.72 10.76
N SER A 50 11.96 -26.77 10.14
CA SER A 50 11.52 -25.72 9.22
C SER A 50 11.31 -24.42 10.00
N PHE A 51 12.06 -23.38 9.64
CA PHE A 51 11.91 -22.04 10.19
C PHE A 51 11.40 -21.07 9.12
N THR A 52 10.29 -20.40 9.39
CA THR A 52 9.74 -19.38 8.49
C THR A 52 10.32 -18.02 8.88
N LEU A 53 11.00 -17.37 7.94
CA LEU A 53 11.42 -15.99 8.11
C LEU A 53 10.22 -15.08 7.84
N VAL A 54 9.93 -14.18 8.78
CA VAL A 54 8.89 -13.16 8.66
C VAL A 54 9.57 -11.81 8.63
N ASP A 55 9.35 -11.05 7.56
CA ASP A 55 9.80 -9.67 7.44
C ASP A 55 8.63 -8.72 7.71
N GLU A 56 8.80 -7.81 8.66
CA GLU A 56 7.82 -6.75 8.93
C GLU A 56 8.19 -5.50 8.12
N LEU A 57 7.31 -5.14 7.19
CA LEU A 57 7.48 -3.97 6.32
C LEU A 57 6.33 -2.99 6.53
N PRO A 58 6.61 -1.67 6.57
CA PRO A 58 5.55 -0.67 6.65
C PRO A 58 4.77 -0.62 5.34
N GLY A 59 3.44 -0.56 5.44
CA GLY A 59 2.52 -0.42 4.32
C GLY A 59 1.41 0.56 4.63
N ARG A 60 0.75 1.06 3.58
CA ARG A 60 -0.48 1.86 3.70
C ARG A 60 -1.59 1.18 2.94
N ILE A 61 -2.80 1.25 3.49
CA ILE A 61 -4.00 0.73 2.84
C ILE A 61 -4.68 1.90 2.12
N GLU A 62 -5.12 1.66 0.90
CA GLU A 62 -5.91 2.60 0.11
C GLU A 62 -7.29 2.01 -0.21
N PRO A 63 -8.32 2.85 -0.31
CA PRO A 63 -9.65 2.40 -0.68
C PRO A 63 -9.68 1.87 -2.12
N VAL A 64 -10.46 0.82 -2.34
CA VAL A 64 -10.63 0.20 -3.68
C VAL A 64 -11.17 1.20 -4.71
N ARG A 65 -11.98 2.17 -4.26
CA ARG A 65 -12.51 3.27 -5.09
C ARG A 65 -12.55 4.57 -4.29
N VAL A 66 -12.16 5.65 -4.94
CA VAL A 66 -12.32 7.02 -4.43
C VAL A 66 -13.19 7.78 -5.42
N ALA A 67 -14.33 8.29 -4.96
CA ALA A 67 -15.21 9.14 -5.75
C ALA A 67 -15.24 10.56 -5.16
N GLN A 68 -14.66 11.53 -5.87
CA GLN A 68 -14.76 12.93 -5.50
C GLN A 68 -16.01 13.53 -6.12
N VAL A 69 -17.01 13.84 -5.29
CA VAL A 69 -18.24 14.48 -5.75
C VAL A 69 -17.96 15.94 -6.07
N ARG A 70 -18.16 16.34 -7.34
CA ARG A 70 -17.99 17.71 -7.83
C ARG A 70 -19.25 18.18 -8.52
N ALA A 71 -19.60 19.45 -8.33
CA ALA A 71 -20.71 20.05 -9.05
C ALA A 71 -20.40 20.13 -10.55
N ARG A 72 -21.30 19.61 -11.39
CA ARG A 72 -21.19 19.69 -12.86
C ARG A 72 -21.76 21.00 -13.42
N VAL A 73 -22.54 21.70 -12.61
CA VAL A 73 -23.22 22.95 -12.97
C VAL A 73 -23.02 23.97 -11.87
N ALA A 74 -22.99 25.24 -12.23
CA ALA A 74 -22.92 26.33 -11.27
C ALA A 74 -24.30 26.59 -10.64
N GLY A 75 -24.31 26.98 -9.36
CA GLY A 75 -25.52 27.35 -8.65
C GLY A 75 -25.33 27.33 -7.14
N ILE A 76 -26.35 27.79 -6.43
CA ILE A 76 -26.38 27.79 -4.96
C ILE A 76 -26.85 26.41 -4.49
N VAL A 77 -26.18 25.84 -3.48
CA VAL A 77 -26.63 24.61 -2.83
C VAL A 77 -27.77 24.95 -1.87
N LEU A 78 -28.95 24.42 -2.14
CA LEU A 78 -30.16 24.63 -1.33
C LEU A 78 -30.24 23.65 -0.16
N SER A 79 -29.87 22.39 -0.37
CA SER A 79 -29.92 21.38 0.68
C SER A 79 -28.88 20.29 0.48
N ARG A 80 -28.50 19.67 1.61
CA ARG A 80 -27.72 18.43 1.68
C ARG A 80 -28.68 17.30 2.07
N ASN A 81 -28.73 16.26 1.26
CA ASN A 81 -29.74 15.20 1.33
C ASN A 81 -29.13 13.86 1.79
N PHE A 82 -28.12 13.92 2.66
CA PHE A 82 -27.51 12.74 3.26
C PHE A 82 -26.95 13.07 4.65
N GLU A 83 -26.77 12.02 5.46
CA GLU A 83 -26.10 12.10 6.75
C GLU A 83 -24.59 11.87 6.57
N GLU A 84 -23.78 12.71 7.21
CA GLU A 84 -22.33 12.63 7.10
C GLU A 84 -21.81 11.31 7.70
N GLY A 85 -20.97 10.61 6.94
CA GLY A 85 -20.44 9.30 7.33
C GLY A 85 -21.35 8.11 7.03
N ALA A 86 -22.55 8.32 6.50
CA ALA A 86 -23.46 7.24 6.10
C ALA A 86 -23.11 6.66 4.73
N ASP A 87 -23.49 5.39 4.53
CA ASP A 87 -23.40 4.73 3.23
C ASP A 87 -24.46 5.28 2.26
N VAL A 88 -24.02 5.60 1.04
CA VAL A 88 -24.90 6.12 -0.03
C VAL A 88 -24.96 5.17 -1.20
N LYS A 89 -26.15 5.03 -1.80
CA LYS A 89 -26.36 4.23 -3.01
C LYS A 89 -26.06 5.06 -4.26
N ALA A 90 -25.66 4.39 -5.33
CA ALA A 90 -25.51 5.02 -6.63
C ALA A 90 -26.83 5.68 -7.08
N GLY A 91 -26.74 6.91 -7.58
CA GLY A 91 -27.90 7.69 -8.02
C GLY A 91 -28.66 8.41 -6.90
N ALA A 92 -28.26 8.26 -5.63
CA ALA A 92 -28.84 9.04 -4.54
C ALA A 92 -28.57 10.54 -4.73
N VAL A 93 -29.58 11.36 -4.45
CA VAL A 93 -29.44 12.83 -4.46
C VAL A 93 -28.66 13.23 -3.22
N LEU A 94 -27.44 13.73 -3.41
CA LEU A 94 -26.59 14.18 -2.31
C LEU A 94 -26.78 15.67 -2.01
N PHE A 95 -26.90 16.48 -3.06
CA PHE A 95 -27.05 17.93 -2.96
C PHE A 95 -28.12 18.41 -3.93
N GLN A 96 -28.99 19.29 -3.45
CA GLN A 96 -29.91 20.01 -4.31
C GLN A 96 -29.30 21.37 -4.66
N ILE A 97 -28.96 21.57 -5.93
CA ILE A 97 -28.58 22.89 -6.45
C ILE A 97 -29.86 23.62 -6.88
N ASP A 98 -29.89 24.94 -6.74
CA ASP A 98 -31.01 25.78 -7.16
C ASP A 98 -31.44 25.49 -8.61
N PRO A 99 -32.64 24.92 -8.81
CA PRO A 99 -33.09 24.53 -10.13
C PRO A 99 -33.72 25.68 -10.92
N ALA A 100 -33.96 26.86 -10.32
CA ALA A 100 -34.66 27.96 -10.98
C ALA A 100 -34.14 28.32 -12.38
N PRO A 101 -32.82 28.54 -12.61
CA PRO A 101 -32.33 28.86 -13.95
C PRO A 101 -32.49 27.69 -14.93
N PHE A 102 -32.33 26.44 -14.46
CA PHE A 102 -32.48 25.25 -15.29
C PHE A 102 -33.95 24.98 -15.65
N LYS A 103 -34.87 25.22 -14.71
CA LYS A 103 -36.31 25.15 -14.95
C LYS A 103 -36.74 26.20 -15.97
N ALA A 104 -36.28 27.44 -15.86
CA ALA A 104 -36.57 28.48 -16.82
C ALA A 104 -36.06 28.12 -18.23
N ALA A 105 -34.82 27.59 -18.33
CA ALA A 105 -34.26 27.12 -19.59
C ALA A 105 -35.05 25.95 -20.19
N LEU A 106 -35.48 24.99 -19.36
CA LEU A 106 -36.33 23.87 -19.76
C LEU A 106 -37.68 24.37 -20.28
N SER A 107 -38.35 25.26 -19.55
CA SER A 107 -39.64 25.82 -19.97
C SER A 107 -39.54 26.58 -21.29
N LYS A 108 -38.45 27.31 -21.51
CA LYS A 108 -38.18 27.95 -22.80
C LYS A 108 -38.05 26.92 -23.92
N ALA A 109 -37.22 25.89 -23.73
CA ALA A 109 -37.02 24.84 -24.72
C ALA A 109 -38.31 24.08 -25.04
N GLN A 110 -39.17 23.85 -24.05
CA GLN A 110 -40.49 23.26 -24.24
C GLN A 110 -41.43 24.16 -25.04
N GLY A 111 -41.39 25.48 -24.82
CA GLY A 111 -42.15 26.45 -25.61
C GLY A 111 -41.68 26.49 -27.07
N ASP A 112 -40.38 26.47 -27.31
CA ASP A 112 -39.79 26.41 -28.64
C ASP A 112 -40.15 25.10 -29.37
N LEU A 113 -40.17 23.98 -28.65
CA LEU A 113 -40.64 22.69 -29.16
C LEU A 113 -42.11 22.77 -29.58
N ALA A 114 -43.00 23.21 -28.68
CA ALA A 114 -44.44 23.30 -28.96
C ALA A 114 -44.75 24.23 -30.14
N ARG A 115 -44.02 25.35 -30.25
CA ARG A 115 -44.12 26.25 -31.41
C ARG A 115 -43.72 25.54 -32.70
N THR A 116 -42.61 24.81 -32.68
CA THR A 116 -42.10 24.09 -33.85
C THR A 116 -43.04 22.96 -34.27
N GLU A 117 -43.60 22.22 -33.31
CA GLU A 117 -44.62 21.20 -33.55
C GLU A 117 -45.89 21.80 -34.17
N ALA A 118 -46.33 22.97 -33.71
CA ALA A 118 -47.47 23.68 -34.30
C ALA A 118 -47.19 24.13 -35.75
N THR A 119 -45.99 24.66 -36.01
CA THR A 119 -45.56 25.00 -37.38
C THR A 119 -45.50 23.76 -38.26
N LEU A 120 -44.94 22.66 -37.77
CA LEU A 120 -44.88 21.39 -38.49
C LEU A 120 -46.29 20.89 -38.84
N PHE A 121 -47.22 20.92 -37.88
CA PHE A 121 -48.60 20.52 -38.10
C PHE A 121 -49.30 21.38 -39.16
N GLU A 122 -49.15 22.70 -39.08
CA GLU A 122 -49.71 23.64 -40.06
C GLU A 122 -49.14 23.39 -41.46
N THR A 123 -47.82 23.24 -41.56
CA THR A 123 -47.14 23.03 -42.83
C THR A 123 -47.52 21.67 -43.45
N GLN A 124 -47.62 20.61 -42.64
CA GLN A 124 -48.14 19.30 -43.08
C GLN A 124 -49.57 19.39 -43.61
N ALA A 125 -50.45 20.10 -42.90
CA ALA A 125 -51.84 20.30 -43.33
C ALA A 125 -51.91 21.11 -44.64
N THR A 126 -51.02 22.10 -44.81
CA THR A 126 -50.93 22.90 -46.03
C THR A 126 -50.44 22.08 -47.23
N VAL A 127 -49.41 21.25 -47.06
CA VAL A 127 -48.94 20.33 -48.12
C VAL A 127 -50.04 19.35 -48.52
N LYS A 128 -50.69 18.71 -47.55
CA LYS A 128 -51.77 17.75 -47.80
C LYS A 128 -52.95 18.37 -48.57
N ARG A 129 -53.28 19.62 -48.27
CA ARG A 129 -54.32 20.36 -48.98
C ARG A 129 -53.91 20.67 -50.43
N TYR A 130 -52.67 21.10 -50.65
CA TYR A 130 -52.18 21.43 -51.99
C TYR A 130 -51.95 20.20 -52.87
N GLU A 131 -51.66 19.04 -52.29
CA GLU A 131 -51.54 17.77 -53.03
C GLU A 131 -52.82 17.46 -53.83
N SER A 132 -54.01 17.53 -53.20
CA SER A 132 -55.27 17.33 -53.93
C SER A 132 -55.61 18.45 -54.93
N LEU A 133 -55.13 19.68 -54.69
CA LEU A 133 -55.47 20.84 -55.54
C LEU A 133 -54.58 20.91 -56.79
N VAL A 134 -53.34 20.44 -56.72
CA VAL A 134 -52.44 20.43 -57.87
C VAL A 134 -52.84 19.36 -58.89
N GLU A 135 -53.44 18.25 -58.44
CA GLU A 135 -53.98 17.20 -59.32
C GLU A 135 -55.10 17.70 -60.23
N ILE A 136 -55.94 18.60 -59.72
CA ILE A 136 -57.05 19.22 -60.47
C ILE A 136 -56.65 20.59 -61.07
N GLU A 137 -55.36 20.90 -61.11
CA GLU A 137 -54.78 22.16 -61.64
C GLU A 137 -55.35 23.44 -60.98
N ALA A 138 -55.88 23.36 -59.76
CA ALA A 138 -56.43 24.49 -59.01
C ALA A 138 -55.36 25.36 -58.32
N VAL A 139 -54.12 24.86 -58.21
CA VAL A 139 -52.94 25.59 -57.73
C VAL A 139 -51.74 25.31 -58.63
N SER A 140 -50.80 26.26 -58.73
CA SER A 140 -49.60 26.05 -59.54
C SER A 140 -48.63 25.04 -58.90
N ARG A 141 -47.89 24.30 -59.73
CA ARG A 141 -46.85 23.36 -59.26
C ARG A 141 -45.78 24.04 -58.41
N GLN A 142 -45.37 25.26 -58.78
CA GLN A 142 -44.39 26.05 -58.01
C GLN A 142 -44.86 26.32 -56.57
N THR A 143 -46.15 26.61 -56.38
CA THR A 143 -46.72 26.85 -55.04
C THR A 143 -46.74 25.56 -54.21
N PHE A 144 -47.08 24.43 -54.81
CA PHE A 144 -47.00 23.12 -54.15
C PHE A 144 -45.55 22.78 -53.75
N ASP A 145 -44.59 22.94 -54.66
CA ASP A 145 -43.17 22.65 -54.42
C ASP A 145 -42.59 23.54 -53.31
N THR A 146 -43.02 24.80 -53.24
CA THR A 146 -42.65 25.72 -52.15
C THR A 146 -43.20 25.24 -50.80
N ALA A 147 -44.48 24.84 -50.75
CA ALA A 147 -45.08 24.30 -49.53
C ALA A 147 -44.42 22.98 -49.09
N ARG A 148 -44.08 22.12 -50.06
CA ARG A 148 -43.37 20.86 -49.81
C ARG A 148 -41.94 21.10 -49.30
N SER A 149 -41.26 22.12 -49.81
CA SER A 149 -39.92 22.51 -49.35
C SER A 149 -39.94 23.05 -47.92
N ALA A 150 -41.01 23.75 -47.53
CA ALA A 150 -41.18 24.24 -46.15
C ALA A 150 -41.41 23.13 -45.11
N LEU A 151 -41.81 21.93 -45.55
CA LEU A 151 -42.05 20.77 -44.70
C LEU A 151 -40.77 19.95 -44.40
N GLN A 152 -39.75 20.06 -45.24
CA GLN A 152 -38.49 19.30 -45.13
C GLN A 152 -37.48 20.01 -44.24
#